data_AF-A0A0M9GBT5-F1
#
_entry.id   AF-A0A0M9GBT5-F1
#
_cell.length_a   1.000
_cell.length_b   1.000
_cell.length_c   1.000
_cell.angle_alpha   90.00
_cell.angle_beta   90.00
_cell.angle_gamma   90.00
#
_symmetry.space_group_name_H-M   'P 1'
#
loop_
_entity.id
_entity.type
_entity.pdbx_description
1 polymer ?
#
loop_
_entity_poly.entity_id
_entity_poly.type
_entity_poly.pdbx_seq_one_letter_code
_entity_poly.pdbx_strand_id
1 'polypeptide(L)' 'MSLATSAERVELDLLDLSRLDPSDLALELSSESVAYIMYTSGSTGTPKGVLVPHRAITRLVINNGYA' A
#
# COMPACT_ATOMS: atom_id res chain seq x y z
N MET A 1 8.90 -8.93 -20.40
CA MET A 1 7.82 -7.94 -20.15
C MET A 1 8.30 -7.06 -19.00
N SER A 2 8.90 -5.93 -19.32
CA SER A 2 9.60 -5.07 -18.37
C SER A 2 8.60 -4.08 -17.78
N LEU A 3 8.30 -4.19 -16.49
CA LEU A 3 7.74 -3.06 -15.73
C LEU A 3 8.90 -2.13 -15.37
N ALA A 4 9.46 -1.47 -16.37
CA ALA A 4 10.33 -0.33 -16.16
C ALA A 4 9.45 0.90 -15.90
N THR A 5 8.70 0.87 -14.81
CA THR A 5 8.24 2.09 -14.16
C THR A 5 9.11 2.21 -12.93
N SER A 6 10.07 3.14 -12.96
CA SER A 6 10.80 3.56 -11.78
C SER A 6 9.77 4.00 -10.74
N ALA A 7 9.44 3.12 -9.79
CA ALA A 7 8.63 3.50 -8.64
C ALA A 7 9.41 4.57 -7.89
N GLU A 8 8.80 5.74 -7.69
CA GLU A 8 9.40 6.80 -6.90
C GLU A 8 9.59 6.30 -5.47
N ARG A 9 10.82 6.36 -4.98
CA ARG A 9 11.12 6.04 -3.58
C ARG A 9 10.75 7.25 -2.74
N VAL A 10 9.73 7.10 -1.93
CA VAL A 10 9.29 8.11 -0.96
C VAL A 10 9.88 7.76 0.41
N GLU A 11 10.68 8.67 0.98
CA GLU A 11 11.13 8.57 2.37
C GLU A 11 10.10 9.25 3.26
N LEU A 12 9.24 8.44 3.89
CA LEU A 12 8.09 8.93 4.67
C LEU A 12 8.51 9.92 5.77
N ASP A 13 9.65 9.69 6.42
CA ASP A 13 10.16 10.53 7.51
C ASP A 13 10.68 11.90 7.04
N LEU A 14 11.02 12.03 5.75
CA LEU A 14 11.55 13.26 5.16
C LEU A 14 10.53 13.97 4.26
N LEU A 15 9.32 13.44 4.15
CA LEU A 15 8.31 13.94 3.24
C LEU A 15 7.68 15.23 3.78
N ASP A 16 8.02 16.37 3.16
CA ASP A 16 7.39 17.66 3.46
C ASP A 16 6.01 17.77 2.78
N LEU A 17 4.97 17.54 3.57
CA LEU A 17 3.57 17.66 3.13
C LEU A 17 2.98 19.06 3.37
N SER A 18 3.74 20.01 3.94
CA SER A 18 3.23 21.32 4.38
C SER A 18 2.64 22.17 3.24
N ARG A 19 3.03 21.88 2.00
CA ARG A 19 2.59 22.59 0.78
C ARG A 19 1.42 21.91 0.09
N LEU A 20 1.02 20.72 0.55
CA LEU A 20 -0.10 19.99 -0.04
C LEU A 20 -1.41 20.43 0.62
N ASP A 21 -2.48 20.36 -0.16
CA ASP A 21 -3.83 20.57 0.33
C ASP A 21 -4.22 19.39 1.24
N PRO A 22 -4.55 19.62 2.52
CA PRO A 22 -4.94 18.55 3.44
C PRO A 22 -6.41 18.13 3.28
N SER A 23 -7.15 18.73 2.35
CA SER A 23 -8.53 18.35 2.08
C SER A 23 -8.63 16.91 1.60
N ASP A 24 -9.80 16.32 1.83
CA ASP A 24 -10.08 14.98 1.32
C ASP A 24 -9.88 14.99 -0.21
N LEU A 25 -9.08 14.05 -0.70
CA LEU A 25 -8.82 13.89 -2.13
C LEU A 25 -10.09 13.56 -2.93
N ALA A 26 -11.21 13.27 -2.25
CA ALA A 26 -12.51 12.95 -2.83
C ALA A 26 -12.39 11.80 -3.86
N LEU A 27 -11.48 10.86 -3.60
CA LEU A 27 -11.27 9.69 -4.43
C LEU A 27 -12.33 8.65 -4.13
N GLU A 28 -13.08 8.25 -5.15
CA GLU A 28 -13.98 7.10 -5.06
C GLU A 28 -13.15 5.80 -5.06
N LEU A 29 -12.95 5.22 -3.88
CA LEU A 29 -12.24 3.96 -3.69
C LEU A 29 -13.15 2.89 -3.11
N SER A 30 -13.15 1.72 -3.72
CA SER A 30 -13.81 0.53 -3.18
C SER A 30 -12.95 -0.14 -2.11
N SER A 31 -13.58 -0.83 -1.17
CA SER A 31 -12.87 -1.67 -0.20
C SER A 31 -12.13 -2.86 -0.85
N GLU A 32 -12.48 -3.21 -2.09
CA GLU A 32 -11.78 -4.18 -2.94
C GLU A 32 -10.59 -3.58 -3.71
N SER A 33 -10.43 -2.26 -3.73
CA SER A 33 -9.25 -1.62 -4.34
C SER A 33 -7.97 -2.06 -3.62
N VAL A 34 -6.91 -2.28 -4.39
CA VAL A 34 -5.59 -2.65 -3.85
C VAL A 34 -5.01 -1.46 -3.08
N ALA A 35 -4.69 -1.68 -1.82
CA ALA A 35 -4.06 -0.69 -0.96
C ALA A 35 -2.52 -0.73 -1.10
N TYR A 36 -1.94 -1.94 -1.14
CA TYR A 36 -0.49 -2.11 -1.36
C TYR A 36 -0.13 -3.47 -1.94
N ILE A 37 1.12 -3.59 -2.40
CA ILE A 37 1.75 -4.86 -2.80
C ILE A 37 2.97 -5.10 -1.94
N MET A 38 3.01 -6.23 -1.25
CA MET A 38 4.21 -6.67 -0.52
C MET A 38 4.91 -7.78 -1.30
N TYR A 39 6.19 -7.59 -1.61
CA TYR A 39 7.01 -8.63 -2.22
C TYR A 39 7.68 -9.48 -1.16
N THR A 40 7.63 -10.79 -1.36
CA THR A 40 8.32 -11.78 -0.51
C THR A 40 9.33 -12.53 -1.36
N SER A 41 10.47 -12.92 -0.79
CA SER A 41 11.58 -13.55 -1.52
C SER A 41 11.18 -14.83 -2.27
N GLY A 42 10.18 -15.56 -1.75
CA GLY A 42 9.67 -16.80 -2.34
C GLY A 42 10.68 -17.95 -2.30
N SER A 43 10.23 -19.19 -2.07
CA SER A 43 11.12 -20.36 -2.07
C SER A 43 11.72 -20.71 -3.43
N THR A 44 11.20 -20.12 -4.51
CA THR A 44 11.61 -20.38 -5.90
C THR A 44 12.60 -19.34 -6.45
N GLY A 45 13.17 -18.49 -5.59
CA GLY A 45 14.18 -17.48 -5.94
C GLY A 45 13.67 -16.27 -6.73
N THR A 46 12.38 -16.26 -7.09
CA THR A 46 11.71 -15.12 -7.73
C THR A 46 10.71 -14.50 -6.75
N PRO A 47 10.83 -13.20 -6.43
CA PRO A 47 9.91 -12.56 -5.52
C PRO A 47 8.45 -12.60 -6.01
N LYS A 48 7.51 -12.86 -5.10
CA LYS A 48 6.07 -12.84 -5.37
C LYS A 48 5.43 -11.62 -4.74
N GLY A 49 4.68 -10.85 -5.53
CA GLY A 49 3.88 -9.73 -5.05
C GLY A 49 2.54 -10.20 -4.50
N VAL A 50 2.27 -9.87 -3.23
CA VAL A 50 0.98 -10.11 -2.58
C VAL A 50 0.18 -8.82 -2.63
N LEU A 51 -0.93 -8.82 -3.39
CA LEU A 51 -1.85 -7.70 -3.48
C LEU A 51 -2.76 -7.72 -2.24
N VAL A 52 -2.80 -6.61 -1.50
CA VAL A 52 -3.62 -6.47 -0.30
C VAL A 52 -4.68 -5.40 -0.54
N PRO A 53 -5.98 -5.74 -0.58
CA PRO A 53 -7.05 -4.75 -0.68
C PRO A 53 -7.32 -4.05 0.65
N HIS A 54 -7.92 -2.86 0.62
CA HIS A 54 -8.25 -2.09 1.82
C HIS A 54 -9.02 -2.92 2.87
N ARG A 55 -10.01 -3.72 2.46
CA ARG A 55 -10.80 -4.55 3.40
C ARG A 55 -9.97 -5.54 4.20
N ALA A 56 -8.85 -6.03 3.66
CA ALA A 56 -8.02 -7.02 4.36
C ALA A 56 -7.32 -6.37 5.55
N ILE A 57 -6.92 -5.10 5.41
CA ILE A 57 -6.35 -4.29 6.49
C ILE A 57 -7.41 -4.04 7.55
N THR A 58 -8.61 -3.59 7.17
CA THR A 58 -9.73 -3.36 8.10
C THR A 58 -10.04 -4.61 8.93
N ARG A 59 -10.12 -5.78 8.28
CA ARG A 59 -10.32 -7.07 8.97
C ARG A 59 -9.18 -7.41 9.93
N LEU A 60 -7.95 -7.06 9.58
CA LEU A 60 -6.79 -7.31 10.43
C LEU A 60 -6.77 -6.39 11.65
N VAL A 61 -7.07 -5.10 11.51
CA VAL A 61 -6.79 -4.09 12.56
C VAL A 61 -7.98 -3.75 13.45
N ILE A 62 -9.21 -3.93 12.96
CA ILE A 62 -10.42 -3.60 13.73
C ILE A 62 -10.89 -4.82 14.53
N ASN A 63 -11.17 -4.62 15.82
CA ASN A 63 -11.75 -5.63 16.73
C ASN A 63 -10.94 -6.94 16.80
N ASN A 64 -9.62 -6.86 16.68
CA ASN A 64 -8.73 -8.02 16.58
C ASN A 64 -8.15 -8.48 17.94
N GLY A 65 -8.36 -7.71 19.02
CA GLY A 65 -7.84 -8.02 20.36
C GLY A 65 -6.31 -7.98 20.50
N TYR A 66 -5.60 -7.43 19.50
CA TYR A 66 -4.14 -7.26 19.50
C TYR A 66 -3.68 -5.87 19.97
N ALA A 67 -4.59 -5.06 20.53
CA ALA A 67 -4.33 -3.74 21.08
C ALA A 67 -4.65 -3.68 22.57
#